data_AF-A0A1W2CIT9-F1
#
_entry.id   AF-A0A1W2CIT9-F1
#
_cell.length_a   1.000
_cell.length_b   1.000
_cell.length_c   1.000
_cell.angle_alpha   90.00
_cell.angle_beta   90.00
_cell.angle_gamma   90.00
#
_symmetry.space_group_name_H-M   'P 1'
#
loop_
_entity.id
_entity.type
_entity.pdbx_description
1 polymer ?
#
loop_
_entity_poly.entity_id
_entity_poly.type
_entity_poly.pdbx_seq_one_letter_code
_entity_poly.pdbx_strand_id
1 'polypeptide(L)'
;MRLAVVRSAGTAVRSPSPLELDDFEQELVDQYALAAAASGTTDNHIAHERSVLFAFIRHIGRHVWTAQPLDVDGFLHQQRKGLGLAGSTVHGKAGALARFYDSSSATCWTAKPPTCLSVSRTRSPLAGLSARPTTPPPGQRL
;
A
#
# COMPACT_ATOMS: atom_id res chain seq x y z
N MET A 1 10.98 28.59 -23.92
CA MET A 1 10.04 27.56 -23.45
C MET A 1 9.38 28.05 -22.17
N ARG A 2 8.05 28.08 -22.11
CA ARG A 2 7.28 28.63 -20.99
C ARG A 2 6.52 27.49 -20.32
N LEU A 3 6.92 27.12 -19.11
CA LEU A 3 6.27 26.07 -18.32
C LEU A 3 4.94 26.63 -17.79
N ALA A 4 3.84 25.94 -18.05
CA ALA A 4 2.56 26.27 -17.46
C ALA A 4 2.59 25.88 -15.98
N VAL A 5 2.30 26.84 -15.10
CA VAL A 5 2.06 26.57 -13.68
C VAL A 5 0.72 25.83 -13.59
N VAL A 6 0.78 24.51 -13.45
CA VAL A 6 -0.37 23.68 -13.10
C VAL A 6 -0.66 23.93 -11.63
N ARG A 7 -1.74 24.65 -11.34
CA ARG A 7 -2.29 24.68 -9.99
C ARG A 7 -3.00 23.36 -9.77
N SER A 8 -2.55 22.61 -8.77
CA SER A 8 -3.31 21.46 -8.27
C SER A 8 -4.63 22.01 -7.75
N ALA A 9 -5.71 21.86 -8.52
CA ALA A 9 -7.05 22.10 -8.03
C ALA A 9 -7.29 21.03 -6.97
N GLY A 10 -7.07 21.37 -5.70
CA GLY A 10 -7.38 20.48 -4.59
C GLY A 10 -8.84 20.12 -4.68
N THR A 11 -9.13 18.93 -5.21
CA THR A 11 -10.43 18.30 -5.09
C THR A 11 -10.74 18.27 -3.60
N ALA A 12 -11.90 18.81 -3.20
CA ALA A 12 -12.33 18.76 -1.81
C ALA A 12 -12.31 17.30 -1.37
N VAL A 13 -11.28 16.91 -0.60
CA VAL A 13 -11.11 15.52 -0.26
C VAL A 13 -12.08 15.20 0.86
N ARG A 14 -13.09 14.41 0.54
CA ARG A 14 -14.02 13.85 1.52
C ARG A 14 -13.21 13.02 2.53
N SER A 15 -13.51 13.18 3.81
CA SER A 15 -12.98 12.29 4.85
C SER A 15 -13.39 10.84 4.52
N PRO A 16 -12.43 9.92 4.36
CA PRO A 16 -12.75 8.53 4.06
C PRO A 16 -13.60 7.93 5.18
N SER A 17 -14.59 7.13 4.78
CA SER A 17 -15.40 6.36 5.70
C SER A 17 -14.57 5.25 6.37
N PRO A 18 -15.00 4.72 7.53
CA PRO A 18 -14.29 3.62 8.20
C PRO A 18 -14.07 2.41 7.29
N LEU A 19 -15.05 2.05 6.46
CA LEU A 19 -14.94 0.96 5.49
C LEU A 19 -13.83 1.20 4.47
N GLU A 20 -13.72 2.43 3.94
CA GLU A 20 -12.65 2.80 2.99
C GLU A 20 -11.26 2.73 3.64
N LEU A 21 -11.17 2.93 4.97
CA LEU A 21 -9.92 2.76 5.71
C LEU A 21 -9.59 1.28 5.93
N ASP A 22 -10.57 0.46 6.28
CA ASP A 22 -10.40 -1.00 6.40
C ASP A 22 -9.97 -1.63 5.06
N ASP A 23 -10.62 -1.22 3.96
CA ASP A 23 -10.27 -1.65 2.61
C ASP A 23 -8.85 -1.22 2.24
N PHE A 24 -8.45 0.00 2.61
CA PHE A 24 -7.08 0.49 2.40
C PHE A 24 -6.05 -0.30 3.23
N GLU A 25 -6.40 -0.75 4.44
CA GLU A 25 -5.54 -1.64 5.21
C GLU A 25 -5.32 -2.98 4.51
N GLN A 26 -6.37 -3.55 3.93
CA GLN A 26 -6.23 -4.78 3.14
C GLN A 26 -5.39 -4.54 1.88
N GLU A 27 -5.62 -3.45 1.17
CA GLU A 27 -4.82 -3.08 0.00
C GLU A 27 -3.34 -2.98 0.37
N LEU A 28 -2.97 -2.33 1.48
CA LEU A 28 -1.59 -2.26 1.98
C LEU A 28 -0.94 -3.63 2.17
N VAL A 29 -1.67 -4.56 2.81
CA VAL A 29 -1.17 -5.91 3.10
C VAL A 29 -1.02 -6.72 1.80
N ASP A 30 -1.90 -6.51 0.83
CA ASP A 30 -1.83 -7.16 -0.48
C ASP A 30 -0.71 -6.60 -1.35
N GLN A 31 -0.48 -5.28 -1.31
CA GLN A 31 0.66 -4.64 -1.97
C GLN A 31 2.00 -5.14 -1.44
N TYR A 32 2.10 -5.30 -0.12
CA TYR A 32 3.26 -5.93 0.51
C TYR A 32 3.47 -7.37 0.02
N ALA A 33 2.40 -8.17 0.00
CA ALA A 33 2.47 -9.56 -0.46
C ALA A 33 2.91 -9.64 -1.93
N LEU A 34 2.42 -8.74 -2.77
CA LEU A 34 2.83 -8.63 -4.18
C LEU A 34 4.31 -8.26 -4.31
N ALA A 35 4.81 -7.31 -3.51
CA ALA A 35 6.22 -6.93 -3.49
C ALA A 35 7.13 -8.08 -2.99
N ALA A 36 6.70 -8.80 -1.95
CA ALA A 36 7.41 -9.96 -1.43
C ALA A 36 7.47 -11.09 -2.47
N ALA A 37 6.37 -11.37 -3.17
CA ALA A 37 6.34 -12.34 -4.27
C ALA A 37 7.27 -11.93 -5.41
N ALA A 38 7.27 -10.64 -5.80
CA ALA A 38 8.17 -10.10 -6.83
C ALA A 38 9.66 -10.21 -6.45
N SER A 39 9.98 -10.23 -5.16
CA SER A 39 11.34 -10.43 -4.65
C SER A 39 11.80 -11.91 -4.63
N GLY A 40 10.94 -12.85 -5.03
CA GLY A 40 11.25 -14.29 -5.03
C GLY A 40 11.06 -14.98 -3.67
N THR A 41 10.30 -14.35 -2.76
CA THR A 41 9.96 -14.94 -1.47
C THR A 41 8.88 -16.02 -1.64
N THR A 42 8.94 -17.10 -0.85
CA THR A 42 7.98 -18.21 -0.95
C THR A 42 6.62 -17.88 -0.34
N ASP A 43 5.55 -18.47 -0.88
CA ASP A 43 4.18 -18.24 -0.42
C ASP A 43 3.99 -18.53 1.07
N ASN A 44 4.65 -19.56 1.60
CA ASN A 44 4.57 -19.89 3.03
C ASN A 44 5.24 -18.81 3.90
N HIS A 45 6.32 -18.20 3.41
CA HIS A 45 6.96 -17.09 4.11
C HIS A 45 6.07 -15.84 4.09
N ILE A 46 5.47 -15.52 2.92
CA ILE A 46 4.52 -14.42 2.79
C ILE A 46 3.32 -14.62 3.71
N ALA A 47 2.76 -15.83 3.77
CA ALA A 47 1.66 -16.18 4.66
C ALA A 47 2.04 -16.02 6.15
N HIS A 48 3.26 -16.42 6.53
CA HIS A 48 3.77 -16.22 7.88
C HIS A 48 3.88 -14.72 8.22
N GLU A 49 4.45 -13.92 7.33
CA GLU A 49 4.59 -12.47 7.55
C GLU A 49 3.24 -11.76 7.64
N ARG A 50 2.27 -12.12 6.79
CA ARG A 50 0.88 -11.63 6.89
C ARG A 50 0.25 -11.96 8.24
N SER A 51 0.48 -13.17 8.75
CA SER A 51 -0.01 -13.56 10.08
C SER A 51 0.59 -12.68 11.19
N VAL A 52 1.88 -12.32 11.09
CA VAL A 52 2.52 -11.38 12.01
C VAL A 52 1.90 -9.98 11.91
N LEU A 53 1.65 -9.48 10.69
CA LEU A 53 1.00 -8.19 10.47
C LEU A 53 -0.41 -8.14 11.07
N PHE A 54 -1.23 -9.17 10.86
CA PHE A 54 -2.56 -9.23 11.48
C PHE A 54 -2.51 -9.30 13.01
N ALA A 55 -1.54 -10.03 13.57
CA ALA A 55 -1.33 -10.05 15.01
C ALA A 55 -0.94 -8.66 15.55
N PHE A 56 -0.12 -7.93 14.80
CA PHE A 56 0.28 -6.57 15.15
C PHE A 56 -0.88 -5.57 15.04
N ILE A 57 -1.65 -5.59 13.96
CA ILE A 57 -2.87 -4.77 13.78
C ILE A 57 -3.83 -4.97 14.94
N ARG A 58 -4.07 -6.24 15.32
CA ARG A 58 -4.90 -6.59 16.49
C ARG A 58 -4.32 -6.07 17.81
N HIS A 59 -3.00 -6.04 17.95
CA HIS A 59 -2.33 -5.54 19.15
C HIS A 59 -2.51 -4.02 19.31
N ILE A 60 -2.35 -3.26 18.24
CA ILE A 60 -2.40 -1.78 18.29
C ILE A 60 -3.83 -1.23 18.25
N GLY A 61 -4.81 -2.03 17.80
CA GLY A 61 -6.23 -1.67 17.72
C GLY A 61 -6.53 -0.48 16.81
N ARG A 62 -5.58 -0.16 15.93
CA ARG A 62 -5.55 0.99 15.03
C ARG A 62 -4.94 0.54 13.72
N HIS A 63 -5.10 1.34 12.67
CA HIS A 63 -4.58 0.97 11.37
C HIS A 63 -3.04 0.97 11.31
N VAL A 64 -2.47 0.02 10.57
CA VAL A 64 -1.02 -0.23 10.52
C VAL A 64 -0.16 0.97 10.07
N TRP A 65 -0.70 1.86 9.23
CA TRP A 65 -0.02 3.08 8.78
C TRP A 65 0.00 4.19 9.84
N THR A 66 -0.76 4.06 10.93
CA THR A 66 -0.75 5.01 12.06
C THR A 66 0.19 4.59 13.19
N ALA A 67 0.77 3.39 13.07
CA ALA A 67 1.64 2.84 14.10
C ALA A 67 2.90 3.69 14.29
N GLN A 68 3.31 3.80 15.54
CA GLN A 68 4.57 4.44 15.93
C GLN A 68 5.62 3.39 16.27
N PRO A 69 6.92 3.75 16.27
CA PRO A 69 7.98 2.83 16.70
C PRO A 69 7.72 2.22 18.09
N LEU A 70 7.15 3.01 19.01
CA LEU A 70 6.79 2.55 20.35
C LEU A 70 5.74 1.43 20.35
N ASP A 71 4.81 1.44 19.38
CA ASP A 71 3.81 0.39 19.25
C ASP A 71 4.47 -0.94 18.85
N VAL A 72 5.49 -0.90 17.98
CA VAL A 72 6.28 -2.07 17.58
C VAL A 72 7.06 -2.62 18.76
N ASP A 73 7.71 -1.76 19.53
CA ASP A 73 8.44 -2.16 20.73
C ASP A 73 7.51 -2.79 21.79
N GLY A 74 6.33 -2.20 22.00
CA GLY A 74 5.29 -2.73 22.89
C GLY A 74 4.80 -4.11 22.46
N PHE A 75 4.56 -4.29 21.15
CA PHE A 75 4.19 -5.59 20.58
C PHE A 75 5.28 -6.64 20.82
N LEU A 76 6.53 -6.35 20.46
CA LEU A 76 7.65 -7.29 20.62
C LEU A 76 7.91 -7.62 22.09
N HIS A 77 7.74 -6.63 22.98
CA HIS A 77 7.79 -6.85 24.42
C HIS A 77 6.68 -7.81 24.87
N GLN A 78 5.43 -7.62 24.43
CA GLN A 78 4.33 -8.54 24.73
C GLN A 78 4.59 -9.96 24.20
N GLN A 79 5.13 -10.09 22.98
CA GLN A 79 5.48 -11.39 22.41
C GLN A 79 6.51 -12.13 23.26
N ARG A 80 7.51 -11.42 23.81
CA ARG A 80 8.58 -12.02 24.62
C ARG A 80 8.18 -12.27 26.06
N LYS A 81 7.53 -11.29 26.71
CA LYS A 81 7.25 -11.30 28.15
C LYS A 81 5.84 -11.76 28.48
N GLY A 82 4.85 -11.43 27.65
CA GLY A 82 3.47 -11.88 27.83
C GLY A 82 3.25 -13.31 27.34
N LEU A 83 3.73 -13.63 26.13
CA LEU A 83 3.53 -14.94 25.50
C LEU A 83 4.70 -15.90 25.68
N GLY A 84 5.83 -15.44 26.22
CA GLY A 84 7.00 -16.30 26.48
C GLY A 84 7.66 -16.85 25.22
N LEU A 85 7.50 -16.21 24.05
CA LEU A 85 8.06 -16.72 22.80
C LEU A 85 9.59 -16.71 22.81
N ALA A 86 10.17 -17.69 22.11
CA ALA A 86 11.61 -17.78 21.92
C ALA A 86 12.18 -16.54 21.22
N GLY A 87 13.41 -16.16 21.58
CA GLY A 87 14.05 -14.96 21.04
C GLY A 87 14.19 -14.98 19.52
N SER A 88 14.45 -16.15 18.92
CA SER A 88 14.50 -16.33 17.47
C SER A 88 13.15 -16.07 16.80
N THR A 89 12.05 -16.49 17.42
CA THR A 89 10.69 -16.23 16.94
C THR A 89 10.37 -14.74 17.01
N VAL A 90 10.70 -14.08 18.12
CA VAL A 90 10.50 -12.62 18.26
C VAL A 90 11.34 -11.85 17.23
N HIS A 91 12.58 -12.27 17.00
CA HIS A 91 13.43 -11.69 15.97
C HIS A 91 12.84 -11.88 14.56
N GLY A 92 12.30 -13.06 14.25
CA GLY A 92 11.59 -13.31 13.00
C GLY A 92 10.39 -12.39 12.80
N LYS A 93 9.59 -12.17 13.86
CA LYS A 93 8.46 -11.23 13.84
C LYS A 93 8.91 -9.77 13.65
N ALA A 94 9.99 -9.36 14.32
CA ALA A 94 10.58 -8.04 14.13
C ALA A 94 11.07 -7.84 12.68
N GLY A 95 11.68 -8.85 12.09
CA GLY A 95 12.11 -8.83 10.69
C GLY A 95 10.95 -8.70 9.71
N ALA A 96 9.83 -9.38 9.97
CA ALA A 96 8.63 -9.24 9.15
C ALA A 96 8.07 -7.81 9.17
N LEU A 97 7.98 -7.21 10.36
CA LEU A 97 7.53 -5.81 10.50
C LEU A 97 8.51 -4.82 9.83
N ALA A 98 9.81 -5.04 9.97
CA ALA A 98 10.82 -4.21 9.32
C ALA A 98 10.69 -4.22 7.79
N ARG A 99 10.53 -5.39 7.18
CA ARG A 99 10.36 -5.52 5.71
C ARG A 99 9.07 -4.87 5.22
N PHE A 100 7.98 -5.04 5.96
CA PHE A 100 6.73 -4.35 5.65
C PHE A 100 6.92 -2.83 5.62
N TYR A 101 7.47 -2.24 6.69
CA TYR A 101 7.67 -0.79 6.75
C TYR A 101 8.73 -0.28 5.76
N ASP A 102 9.77 -1.06 5.48
CA ASP A 102 10.77 -0.72 4.46
C ASP A 102 10.14 -0.62 3.07
N SER A 103 9.36 -1.63 2.66
CA SER A 103 8.61 -1.62 1.40
C SER A 103 7.63 -0.44 1.29
N SER A 104 7.01 -0.07 2.42
CA SER A 104 6.08 1.06 2.50
C SER A 104 6.79 2.42 2.42
N SER A 105 8.05 2.48 2.84
CA SER A 105 8.88 3.71 2.79
C SER A 105 9.50 3.94 1.42
N ALA A 106 9.83 2.86 0.70
CA ALA A 106 10.39 2.88 -0.65
C ALA A 106 9.35 3.28 -1.71
N THR A 107 8.08 3.04 -1.42
CA THR A 107 6.98 3.44 -2.28
C THR A 107 6.44 4.80 -1.78
N CYS A 108 6.00 5.70 -2.65
CA CYS A 108 5.57 7.09 -2.37
C CYS A 108 4.31 7.27 -1.46
N TRP A 109 4.11 6.37 -0.49
CA TRP A 109 2.90 6.16 0.33
C TRP A 109 2.84 7.07 1.56
N THR A 110 3.79 8.00 1.69
CA THR A 110 3.82 9.02 2.76
C THR A 110 2.70 10.05 2.64
N ALA A 111 1.86 9.98 1.61
CA ALA A 111 0.69 10.82 1.50
C ALA A 111 -0.49 10.24 2.31
N LYS A 112 -1.04 11.04 3.24
CA LYS A 112 -2.24 10.72 4.04
C LYS A 112 -3.36 10.09 3.18
N PRO A 113 -4.21 9.20 3.74
CA PRO A 113 -5.25 8.46 3.01
C PRO A 113 -6.10 9.25 1.99
N PRO A 114 -6.51 10.53 2.23
CA PRO A 114 -7.18 11.33 1.20
C PRO A 114 -6.40 11.47 -0.12
N THR A 115 -5.07 11.48 -0.07
CA THR A 115 -4.22 11.72 -1.24
C THR A 115 -3.98 10.44 -2.04
N CYS A 116 -3.80 9.30 -1.36
CA CYS A 116 -3.54 8.00 -2.00
C CYS A 116 -4.78 7.45 -2.74
N LEU A 117 -5.98 7.58 -2.17
CA LEU A 117 -7.23 7.13 -2.81
C LEU A 117 -7.47 7.80 -4.19
N SER A 118 -6.97 9.02 -4.41
CA SER A 118 -7.08 9.70 -5.72
C SER A 118 -6.08 9.19 -6.76
N VAL A 119 -4.91 8.73 -6.32
CA VAL A 119 -3.85 8.19 -7.19
C VAL A 119 -4.21 6.78 -7.68
N SER A 120 -4.80 5.95 -6.82
CA SER A 120 -5.25 4.62 -7.20
C SER A 120 -6.39 4.67 -8.23
N ARG A 121 -7.32 5.63 -8.09
CA ARG A 121 -8.44 5.81 -9.06
C ARG A 121 -7.99 6.37 -10.42
N THR A 122 -6.84 7.05 -10.48
CA THR A 122 -6.26 7.57 -11.73
C THR A 122 -5.24 6.62 -12.38
N ARG A 123 -4.83 5.55 -11.68
CA ARG A 123 -3.96 4.48 -12.20
C ARG A 123 -4.73 3.25 -12.73
N SER A 124 -5.83 3.46 -13.45
CA SER A 124 -6.29 2.46 -14.44
C SER A 124 -5.68 2.77 -15.80
N PRO A 125 -4.66 2.03 -16.29
CA PRO A 125 -4.06 2.26 -17.60
C PRO A 125 -4.86 1.54 -18.71
N LEU A 126 -6.19 1.56 -18.66
CA LEU A 126 -7.05 0.89 -19.65
C LEU A 126 -8.23 1.73 -20.18
N ALA A 127 -8.27 3.04 -19.91
CA ALA A 127 -9.21 3.96 -20.56
C ALA A 127 -8.47 4.90 -21.51
N GLY A 128 -7.93 4.37 -22.61
CA GLY A 128 -7.15 5.21 -23.52
C GLY A 128 -6.71 4.60 -24.85
N LEU A 129 -7.29 3.47 -25.29
CA LEU A 129 -7.09 2.96 -26.65
C LEU A 129 -8.44 2.61 -27.29
N SER A 130 -9.09 3.59 -27.90
CA SER A 130 -9.77 3.41 -29.20
C SER A 130 -10.35 4.73 -29.67
N ALA A 131 -9.55 5.49 -30.42
CA ALA A 131 -10.05 6.46 -31.38
C ALA A 131 -9.04 6.52 -32.52
N ARG A 132 -9.17 5.60 -33.46
CA ARG A 132 -8.42 5.56 -34.71
C ARG A 132 -8.94 6.71 -35.58
N PRO A 133 -8.11 7.66 -36.05
CA PRO A 133 -8.57 8.65 -37.00
C PRO A 133 -8.74 8.00 -38.37
N THR A 134 -9.96 7.97 -38.89
CA THR A 134 -10.26 7.56 -40.26
C THR A 134 -9.89 8.70 -41.20
N THR A 135 -8.77 8.57 -41.91
CA THR A 135 -8.41 9.44 -43.04
C THR A 135 -9.29 9.08 -44.26
N PRO A 136 -9.92 10.04 -44.95
CA PRO A 136 -10.62 9.75 -46.20
C PRO A 136 -9.61 9.73 -47.38
N PRO A 137 -9.80 8.87 -48.40
CA PRO A 137 -8.94 8.84 -49.57
C PRO A 137 -9.25 10.00 -50.55
N PRO A 138 -8.26 10.46 -51.34
CA PRO A 138 -8.46 11.53 -52.31
C PRO A 138 -9.02 10.98 -53.64
N GLY A 139 -10.07 11.64 -54.14
CA GLY A 139 -10.37 11.77 -55.57
C GLY A 139 -10.77 10.51 -56.36
N GLN A 140 -12.07 10.37 -56.63
CA GLN A 140 -12.53 9.89 -57.93
C GLN A 140 -13.47 10.90 -58.58
N ARG A 141 -13.16 11.13 -59.86
CA ARG A 141 -13.82 12.00 -60.83
C ARG A 141 -15.30 11.62 -61.03
N LEU A 142 -16.12 12.62 -61.30
CA LEU A 142 -16.83 12.80 -62.58
C LEU A 142 -16.99 14.29 -62.84
#